data_AF-A0A4R8N348-F1
#
_entry.id   AF-A0A4R8N348-F1
#
_cell.length_a   1.000
_cell.length_b   1.000
_cell.length_c   1.000
_cell.angle_alpha   90.00
_cell.angle_beta   90.00
_cell.angle_gamma   90.00
#
_symmetry.space_group_name_H-M   'P 1'
#
loop_
_entity.id
_entity.type
_entity.pdbx_description
1 polymer ?
#
loop_
_entity_poly.entity_id
_entity_poly.type
_entity_poly.pdbx_seq_one_letter_code
_entity_poly.pdbx_strand_id
1 'polypeptide(L)'
;MLQILLNLNWIGIGFAFLIYFFLGYIWFTILFTKPYRISLGKENETQGPPAPIFIIGPAICTLFNLVTTAILFSVLQINQTADALLWGTFVGIGYLSANTFNIAINPNIPRPILYGVISSVYHLVGINVAAMILVQNF
;
A
#
# COMPACT_ATOMS: atom_id res chain seq x y z
N MET A 1 -8.22 -19.63 13.97
CA MET A 1 -7.95 -18.19 13.73
C MET A 1 -6.79 -17.67 14.58
N LEU A 2 -6.86 -17.73 15.92
CA LEU A 2 -5.74 -17.26 16.77
C LEU A 2 -4.42 -18.00 16.51
N GLN A 3 -4.47 -19.32 16.29
CA GLN A 3 -3.29 -20.13 15.97
C GLN A 3 -2.62 -19.75 14.65
N ILE A 4 -3.37 -19.22 13.67
CA ILE A 4 -2.80 -18.74 12.41
C ILE A 4 -1.90 -17.55 12.69
N LEU A 5 -2.37 -16.57 13.48
CA LEU A 5 -1.59 -15.38 13.86
C LEU A 5 -0.27 -15.75 14.55
N LEU A 6 -0.28 -16.76 15.42
CA LEU A 6 0.92 -17.21 16.12
C LEU A 6 1.95 -17.90 15.21
N ASN A 7 1.50 -18.48 14.10
CA ASN A 7 2.33 -19.24 13.17
C ASN A 7 2.74 -18.43 11.92
N LEU A 8 2.31 -17.16 11.80
CA LEU A 8 2.74 -16.31 10.68
C LEU A 8 4.23 -16.02 10.76
N ASN A 9 4.87 -15.90 9.59
CA ASN A 9 6.24 -15.40 9.52
C ASN A 9 6.28 -13.88 9.76
N TRP A 10 6.37 -13.50 11.04
CA TRP A 10 6.41 -12.11 11.47
C TRP A 10 7.63 -11.34 10.96
N ILE A 11 8.75 -12.03 10.71
CA ILE A 11 9.94 -11.42 10.11
C ILE A 11 9.65 -11.02 8.66
N GLY A 12 9.03 -11.92 7.89
CA GLY A 12 8.58 -11.65 6.52
C GLY A 12 7.57 -10.51 6.45
N ILE A 13 6.62 -10.46 7.38
CA ILE A 13 5.65 -9.36 7.51
C ILE A 13 6.36 -8.04 7.81
N GLY A 14 7.30 -8.03 8.76
CA GLY A 14 8.09 -6.84 9.10
C GLY A 14 8.92 -6.34 7.92
N PHE A 15 9.54 -7.25 7.16
CA PHE A 15 10.33 -6.88 5.99
C PHE A 15 9.46 -6.32 4.84
N ALA A 16 8.33 -6.98 4.55
CA ALA A 16 7.35 -6.49 3.59
C ALA A 16 6.79 -5.11 3.99
N PHE A 17 6.55 -4.91 5.29
CA PHE A 17 6.11 -3.64 5.85
C PHE A 17 7.12 -2.54 5.61
N LEU A 18 8.39 -2.75 5.96
CA LEU A 18 9.43 -1.75 5.74
C LEU A 18 9.54 -1.38 4.26
N ILE A 19 9.57 -2.38 3.36
CA ILE A 19 9.68 -2.12 1.92
C ILE A 19 8.48 -1.34 1.40
N TYR A 20 7.25 -1.74 1.73
CA TYR A 20 6.06 -1.06 1.26
C TYR A 20 5.94 0.36 1.86
N PHE A 21 6.22 0.51 3.16
CA PHE A 21 6.17 1.81 3.82
C PHE A 21 7.21 2.79 3.25
N PHE A 22 8.47 2.37 3.08
CA PHE A 22 9.51 3.21 2.48
C PHE A 22 9.27 3.46 1.00
N LEU A 23 8.65 2.52 0.27
CA LEU A 23 8.19 2.76 -1.09
C LEU A 23 7.24 3.96 -1.11
N GLY A 24 6.33 4.10 -0.13
CA GLY A 24 5.44 5.26 -0.03
C GLY A 24 6.21 6.57 0.11
N TYR A 25 7.22 6.61 0.98
CA TYR A 25 8.11 7.76 1.10
C TYR A 25 8.76 8.10 -0.24
N ILE A 26 9.43 7.14 -0.89
CA ILE A 26 10.09 7.33 -2.18
C ILE A 26 9.10 7.78 -3.26
N TRP A 27 7.91 7.17 -3.30
CA TRP A 27 6.89 7.44 -4.30
C TRP A 27 6.37 8.86 -4.24
N PHE A 28 5.96 9.33 -3.05
CA PHE A 28 5.29 10.62 -2.89
C PHE A 28 6.24 11.79 -2.63
N THR A 29 7.48 11.53 -2.23
CA THR A 29 8.46 12.59 -1.91
C THR A 29 9.63 12.70 -2.89
N ILE A 30 9.87 11.67 -3.70
CA ILE A 30 10.95 11.66 -4.70
C ILE A 30 10.41 11.49 -6.13
N LEU A 31 9.72 10.38 -6.41
CA LEU A 31 9.35 10.02 -7.79
C LEU A 31 8.19 10.85 -8.36
N PHE A 32 7.12 10.99 -7.58
CA PHE A 32 5.86 11.60 -8.02
C PHE A 32 5.46 12.83 -7.20
N THR A 33 6.44 13.50 -6.57
CA THR A 33 6.22 14.66 -5.70
C THR A 33 5.40 15.76 -6.36
N LYS A 34 5.83 16.19 -7.56
CA LYS A 34 5.16 17.27 -8.31
C LYS A 34 3.73 16.89 -8.72
N PRO A 35 3.48 15.78 -9.44
CA PRO A 35 2.12 15.43 -9.84
C PRO A 35 1.22 15.10 -8.64
N TYR A 36 1.75 14.52 -7.56
CA TYR A 36 0.98 14.28 -6.33
C TYR A 36 0.53 15.59 -5.68
N ARG A 37 1.42 16.57 -5.54
CA ARG A 37 1.07 17.90 -4.99
C ARG A 37 0.07 18.65 -5.86
N ILE A 38 0.26 18.62 -7.18
CA ILE A 38 -0.72 19.19 -8.13
C ILE A 38 -2.09 18.53 -7.97
N SER A 39 -2.13 17.22 -7.71
CA SER A 39 -3.39 16.52 -7.50
C SER A 39 -4.17 16.99 -6.27
N LEU A 40 -3.44 17.49 -5.26
CA LEU A 40 -3.95 18.02 -4.00
C LEU A 40 -4.16 19.55 -4.04
N GLY A 41 -3.85 20.23 -5.14
CA GLY A 41 -3.87 21.71 -5.22
C GLY A 41 -2.80 22.39 -4.38
N LYS A 42 -1.71 21.67 -4.06
CA LYS A 42 -0.63 22.10 -3.17
C LYS A 42 0.66 22.43 -3.90
N GLU A 43 0.63 22.67 -5.21
CA GLU A 43 1.83 22.90 -6.03
C GLU A 43 2.64 24.14 -5.61
N ASN A 44 1.98 25.15 -5.05
CA ASN A 44 2.59 26.44 -4.70
C ASN A 44 2.85 26.61 -3.20
N GLU A 45 2.48 25.63 -2.37
CA GLU A 45 2.72 25.69 -0.92
C GLU A 45 4.21 25.50 -0.59
N THR A 46 4.70 26.12 0.48
CA THR A 46 6.03 25.82 1.02
C THR A 46 6.00 24.47 1.75
N GLN A 47 7.03 23.64 1.53
CA GLN A 47 7.11 22.32 2.15
C GLN A 47 7.55 22.45 3.61
N GLY A 48 6.59 22.34 4.52
CA GLY A 48 6.85 22.10 5.94
C GLY A 48 6.98 20.60 6.24
N PRO A 49 7.47 20.23 7.45
CA PRO A 49 7.46 18.85 7.89
C PRO A 49 6.01 18.33 7.95
N PRO A 50 5.73 17.11 7.46
CA PRO A 50 4.38 16.56 7.50
C PRO A 50 3.94 16.33 8.95
N ALA A 51 2.66 16.59 9.23
CA ALA A 51 2.08 16.23 10.51
C ALA A 51 2.21 14.71 10.75
N PRO A 52 2.49 14.24 12.00
CA PRO A 52 2.77 12.84 12.27
C PRO A 52 1.71 11.85 11.77
N ILE A 53 0.44 12.27 11.74
CA ILE A 53 -0.67 11.44 11.25
C ILE A 53 -0.51 11.03 9.77
N PHE A 54 0.13 11.87 8.94
CA PHE A 54 0.39 11.56 7.54
C PHE A 54 1.55 10.58 7.33
N ILE A 55 2.23 10.18 8.41
CA ILE A 55 3.27 9.16 8.41
C ILE A 55 2.76 7.91 9.14
N ILE A 56 2.29 8.08 10.38
CA ILE A 56 1.86 6.98 11.26
C ILE A 56 0.57 6.33 10.75
N GLY A 57 -0.38 7.12 10.23
CA GLY A 57 -1.63 6.60 9.69
C GLY A 57 -1.39 5.60 8.56
N PRO A 58 -0.69 5.99 7.47
CA PRO A 58 -0.33 5.07 6.40
C PRO A 58 0.49 3.86 6.88
N ALA A 59 1.39 4.03 7.84
CA ALA A 59 2.15 2.91 8.41
C ALA A 59 1.22 1.86 9.04
N ILE A 60 0.29 2.29 9.90
CA ILE A 60 -0.66 1.39 10.57
C ILE A 60 -1.53 0.69 9.52
N CYS A 61 -2.11 1.43 8.56
CA CYS A 61 -2.93 0.84 7.50
C CYS A 61 -2.16 -0.19 6.67
N THR A 62 -0.89 0.09 6.35
CA THR A 62 -0.02 -0.84 5.61
C THR A 62 0.23 -2.11 6.42
N LEU A 63 0.49 -2.00 7.72
CA LEU A 63 0.68 -3.16 8.59
C LEU A 63 -0.57 -4.06 8.63
N PHE A 64 -1.77 -3.47 8.78
CA PHE A 64 -3.03 -4.22 8.74
C PHE A 64 -3.21 -4.97 7.41
N ASN A 65 -2.98 -4.29 6.28
CA ASN A 65 -3.06 -4.93 4.96
C ASN A 65 -2.12 -6.15 4.86
N LEU A 66 -0.90 -6.06 5.40
CA LEU A 66 0.09 -7.13 5.32
C LEU A 66 -0.22 -8.31 6.23
N VAL A 67 -0.67 -8.04 7.45
CA VAL A 67 -1.12 -9.09 8.37
C VAL A 67 -2.31 -9.82 7.77
N THR A 68 -3.30 -9.10 7.23
CA THR A 68 -4.45 -9.70 6.54
C THR A 68 -4.01 -10.51 5.31
N THR A 69 -3.06 -10.00 4.52
CA THR A 69 -2.51 -10.73 3.36
C THR A 69 -1.86 -12.05 3.80
N ALA A 70 -1.03 -12.03 4.85
CA ALA A 70 -0.36 -13.23 5.35
C ALA A 70 -1.36 -14.27 5.90
N ILE A 71 -2.41 -13.83 6.60
CA ILE A 71 -3.51 -14.70 7.03
C ILE A 71 -4.19 -15.33 5.81
N LEU A 72 -4.51 -14.53 4.79
CA LEU A 72 -5.18 -15.02 3.58
C LEU A 72 -4.30 -15.99 2.79
N PHE A 73 -2.98 -15.75 2.71
CA PHE A 73 -2.06 -16.69 2.07
C PHE A 73 -2.05 -18.03 2.79
N SER A 74 -2.01 -18.02 4.13
CA SER A 74 -2.10 -19.22 4.95
C SER A 74 -3.44 -19.96 4.76
N VAL A 75 -4.57 -19.25 4.71
CA VAL A 75 -5.90 -19.89 4.56
C VAL A 75 -6.13 -20.41 3.14
N LEU A 76 -5.73 -19.64 2.13
CA LEU A 76 -5.91 -19.95 0.71
C LEU A 76 -4.80 -20.84 0.15
N GLN A 77 -3.79 -21.17 0.96
CA GLN A 77 -2.63 -21.99 0.58
C GLN A 77 -1.85 -21.41 -0.61
N ILE A 78 -1.66 -20.09 -0.62
CA ILE A 78 -0.89 -19.38 -1.65
C ILE A 78 0.59 -19.57 -1.36
N ASN A 79 1.22 -20.51 -2.08
CA ASN A 79 2.61 -20.93 -1.85
C ASN A 79 3.51 -20.72 -3.08
N GLN A 80 2.99 -20.17 -4.18
CA GLN A 80 3.74 -19.91 -5.40
C GLN A 80 3.81 -18.43 -5.72
N THR A 81 4.95 -17.97 -6.25
CA THR A 81 5.15 -16.57 -6.61
C THR A 81 4.15 -16.08 -7.66
N ALA A 82 3.78 -16.94 -8.61
CA ALA A 82 2.78 -16.61 -9.62
C ALA A 82 1.40 -16.34 -8.99
N ASP A 83 0.97 -17.21 -8.07
CA ASP A 83 -0.31 -17.07 -7.37
C ASP A 83 -0.31 -15.82 -6.46
N ALA A 84 0.81 -15.53 -5.81
CA ALA A 84 0.97 -14.33 -4.99
C ALA A 84 0.89 -13.04 -5.81
N LEU A 85 1.48 -13.01 -7.02
CA LEU A 85 1.35 -11.88 -7.95
C LEU A 85 -0.07 -11.74 -8.49
N LEU A 86 -0.72 -12.86 -8.82
CA LEU A 86 -2.11 -12.84 -9.27
C LEU A 86 -3.02 -12.30 -8.16
N TRP A 87 -2.85 -12.80 -6.93
CA TRP A 87 -3.56 -12.30 -5.75
C TRP A 87 -3.28 -10.81 -5.50
N GLY A 88 -2.02 -10.41 -5.51
CA GLY A 88 -1.59 -9.02 -5.30
C GLY A 88 -2.19 -8.08 -6.35
N THR A 89 -2.27 -8.52 -7.60
CA THR A 89 -2.91 -7.79 -8.69
C THR A 89 -4.43 -7.68 -8.48
N PHE A 90 -5.11 -8.78 -8.14
CA PHE A 90 -6.55 -8.75 -7.88
C PHE A 90 -6.91 -7.85 -6.70
N VAL A 91 -6.17 -7.93 -5.59
CA VAL A 91 -6.42 -7.10 -4.41
C VAL A 91 -6.00 -5.65 -4.65
N GLY A 92 -4.86 -5.45 -5.32
CA GLY A 92 -4.36 -4.14 -5.70
C GLY A 92 -5.33 -3.38 -6.58
N ILE A 93 -5.95 -4.02 -7.58
CA ILE A 93 -6.94 -3.38 -8.46
C ILE A 93 -8.32 -3.31 -7.79
N GLY A 94 -8.83 -4.47 -7.37
CA GLY A 94 -10.22 -4.62 -6.94
C GLY A 94 -10.54 -3.96 -5.60
N TYR A 95 -9.58 -3.92 -4.67
CA TYR A 95 -9.78 -3.32 -3.35
C TYR A 95 -8.99 -2.03 -3.20
N LEU A 96 -7.66 -2.07 -3.32
CA LEU A 96 -6.84 -0.93 -2.96
C LEU A 96 -7.04 0.24 -3.94
N SER A 97 -6.95 -0.02 -5.24
CA SER A 97 -7.14 1.02 -6.27
C SER A 97 -8.57 1.56 -6.23
N ALA A 98 -9.59 0.69 -6.18
CA ALA A 98 -10.98 1.11 -6.07
C ALA A 98 -11.23 2.02 -4.84
N ASN A 99 -10.70 1.64 -3.67
CA ASN A 99 -10.80 2.44 -2.45
C ASN A 99 -10.06 3.79 -2.61
N THR A 100 -8.87 3.80 -3.21
CA THR A 100 -8.14 5.04 -3.48
C THR A 100 -8.91 5.99 -4.39
N PHE A 101 -9.54 5.50 -5.45
CA PHE A 101 -10.40 6.32 -6.31
C PHE A 101 -11.65 6.83 -5.58
N ASN A 102 -12.23 6.02 -4.69
CA ASN A 102 -13.33 6.45 -3.85
C ASN A 102 -12.93 7.59 -2.89
N ILE A 103 -11.74 7.51 -2.29
CA ILE A 103 -11.17 8.61 -1.49
C ILE A 103 -10.93 9.84 -2.39
N ALA A 104 -10.46 9.63 -3.62
CA ALA A 104 -10.08 10.68 -4.53
C ALA A 104 -11.22 11.63 -4.89
N ILE A 105 -12.46 11.15 -4.96
CA ILE A 105 -13.65 11.97 -5.29
C ILE A 105 -14.11 12.86 -4.12
N ASN A 106 -13.33 12.95 -3.04
CA ASN A 106 -13.52 13.94 -1.99
C ASN A 106 -13.57 15.37 -2.59
N PRO A 107 -14.56 16.21 -2.22
CA PRO A 107 -14.67 17.58 -2.73
C PRO A 107 -13.42 18.46 -2.52
N ASN A 108 -12.55 18.10 -1.58
CA ASN A 108 -11.32 18.83 -1.27
C ASN A 108 -10.11 18.41 -2.13
N ILE A 109 -10.25 17.43 -3.03
CA ILE A 109 -9.17 16.98 -3.93
C ILE A 109 -9.43 17.58 -5.33
N PRO A 110 -8.67 18.60 -5.77
CA PRO A 110 -8.97 19.33 -7.00
C PRO A 110 -8.84 18.51 -8.29
N ARG A 111 -7.96 17.49 -8.29
CA ARG A 111 -7.75 16.61 -9.45
C ARG A 111 -7.93 15.15 -9.03
N PRO A 112 -9.19 14.70 -8.83
CA PRO A 112 -9.49 13.40 -8.24
C PRO A 112 -8.91 12.25 -9.06
N ILE A 113 -9.01 12.29 -10.40
CA ILE A 113 -8.47 11.23 -11.26
C ILE A 113 -6.94 11.14 -11.14
N LEU A 114 -6.24 12.28 -11.11
CA LEU A 114 -4.79 12.30 -10.98
C LEU A 114 -4.34 11.75 -9.63
N TYR A 115 -4.98 12.18 -8.54
CA TYR A 115 -4.71 11.65 -7.19
C TYR A 115 -4.97 10.13 -7.15
N GLY A 116 -6.11 9.72 -7.70
CA GLY A 116 -6.54 8.34 -7.81
C GLY A 116 -5.47 7.48 -8.47
N VAL A 117 -5.04 7.84 -9.68
CA VAL A 117 -4.01 7.11 -10.44
C VAL A 117 -2.68 7.03 -9.69
N ILE A 118 -2.16 8.15 -9.18
CA ILE A 118 -0.84 8.16 -8.51
C ILE A 118 -0.84 7.26 -7.28
N SER A 119 -1.88 7.39 -6.46
CA SER A 119 -2.02 6.66 -5.21
C SER A 119 -2.39 5.18 -5.44
N SER A 120 -3.21 4.89 -6.47
CA SER A 120 -3.62 3.52 -6.79
C SER A 120 -2.46 2.70 -7.34
N VAL A 121 -1.65 3.29 -8.23
CA VAL A 121 -0.46 2.63 -8.79
C VAL A 121 0.58 2.38 -7.70
N TYR A 122 0.77 3.32 -6.77
CA TYR A 122 1.58 3.08 -5.57
C TYR A 122 1.11 1.83 -4.82
N HIS A 123 -0.18 1.74 -4.52
CA HIS A 123 -0.71 0.60 -3.77
C HIS A 123 -0.63 -0.71 -4.55
N LEU A 124 -0.85 -0.68 -5.86
CA LEU A 124 -0.74 -1.84 -6.74
C LEU A 124 0.70 -2.38 -6.79
N VAL A 125 1.69 -1.51 -6.95
CA VAL A 125 3.11 -1.89 -6.93
C VAL A 125 3.48 -2.42 -5.55
N GLY A 126 3.15 -1.67 -4.49
CA GLY A 126 3.53 -2.02 -3.14
C GLY A 126 2.94 -3.33 -2.64
N ILE A 127 1.66 -3.62 -2.94
CA ILE A 127 1.04 -4.89 -2.54
C ILE A 127 1.62 -6.08 -3.31
N ASN A 128 1.99 -5.92 -4.59
CA ASN A 128 2.64 -6.99 -5.35
C ASN A 128 4.05 -7.28 -4.84
N VAL A 129 4.84 -6.24 -4.54
CA VAL A 129 6.16 -6.41 -3.92
C VAL A 129 6.04 -7.10 -2.57
N ALA A 130 5.10 -6.67 -1.73
CA ALA A 130 4.83 -7.30 -0.45
C ALA A 130 4.36 -8.76 -0.60
N ALA A 131 3.47 -9.05 -1.53
CA ALA A 131 3.00 -10.41 -1.80
C ALA A 131 4.14 -11.35 -2.18
N MET A 132 5.07 -10.89 -3.02
CA MET A 132 6.27 -11.67 -3.38
C MET A 132 7.19 -11.93 -2.18
N ILE A 133 7.29 -11.00 -1.24
CA ILE A 133 8.08 -11.19 -0.02
C ILE A 133 7.38 -12.19 0.92
N LEU A 134 6.06 -12.06 1.07
CA LEU A 134 5.29 -12.89 1.97
C LEU A 134 5.21 -14.35 1.51
N VAL A 135 5.15 -14.62 0.21
CA VAL A 135 5.06 -16.00 -0.31
C VAL A 135 6.36 -16.80 -0.14
N GLN A 136 7.53 -16.15 -0.09
CA GLN A 136 8.83 -16.82 0.07
C GLN A 136 9.09 -17.35 1.49
N ASN A 137 8.10 -17.21 2.37
CA ASN A 137 8.24 -17.31 3.81
C ASN A 137 7.22 -18.27 4.44
N PHE A 138 6.59 -19.10 3.60
CA PHE A 138 5.69 -20.21 3.93
C PHE A 138 6.13 -21.48 3.19
#